data_AF-A0A537Q4D3-F1
#
_entry.id   AF-A0A537Q4D3-F1
#
_cell.length_a   1.000
_cell.length_b   1.000
_cell.length_c   1.000
_cell.angle_alpha   90.00
_cell.angle_beta   90.00
_cell.angle_gamma   90.00
#
_symmetry.space_group_name_H-M   'P 1'
#
loop_
_entity.id
_entity.type
_entity.pdbx_description
1 polymer ?
#
loop_
_entity_poly.entity_id
_entity_poly.type
_entity_poly.pdbx_seq_one_letter_code
_entity_poly.pdbx_strand_id
1 'polypeptide(L)' 'MLAKKRISSIDLIWIFREKLSSFAECPASIKIAIVPSDESWTVVMTQHERNRRPHCVKRIEQIQKQLREVYVLAKD' A
#
# COMPACT_ATOMS: atom_id res chain seq x y z
N MET A 1 5.74 14.33 17.64
CA MET A 1 5.31 13.34 16.61
C MET A 1 5.32 11.96 17.22
N LEU A 2 4.37 11.09 16.87
CA LEU A 2 4.40 9.69 17.30
C LEU A 2 5.53 8.96 16.55
N ALA A 3 6.33 8.16 17.24
CA ALA A 3 7.31 7.31 16.57
C ALA A 3 6.58 6.27 15.69
N LYS A 4 6.99 6.15 14.42
CA LYS A 4 6.44 5.14 13.51
C LYS A 4 6.81 3.73 13.99
N LYS A 5 5.87 2.79 13.87
CA LYS A 5 6.06 1.38 14.20
C LYS A 5 6.83 0.68 13.07
N ARG A 6 7.82 -0.13 13.41
CA ARG A 6 8.48 -1.02 12.45
C ARG A 6 7.55 -2.19 12.11
N ILE A 7 7.51 -2.59 10.85
CA ILE A 7 6.67 -3.69 10.37
C ILE A 7 7.37 -4.47 9.26
N SER A 8 7.12 -5.78 9.16
CA SER A 8 7.57 -6.57 8.01
C SER A 8 6.82 -6.16 6.74
N SER A 9 7.41 -6.42 5.56
CA SER A 9 6.71 -6.21 4.29
C SER A 9 5.47 -7.11 4.15
N ILE A 10 5.52 -8.33 4.72
CA ILE A 10 4.44 -9.33 4.71
C ILE A 10 3.24 -8.86 5.53
N ASP A 11 3.47 -8.37 6.75
CA ASP A 11 2.39 -7.88 7.60
C ASP A 11 1.79 -6.59 7.02
N LEU A 12 2.65 -5.73 6.47
CA LEU A 12 2.20 -4.48 5.86
C LEU A 12 1.32 -4.75 4.62
N ILE A 13 1.68 -5.71 3.75
CA ILE A 13 0.84 -6.05 2.60
C ILE A 13 -0.51 -6.66 3.03
N TRP A 14 -0.55 -7.39 4.15
CA TRP A 14 -1.79 -7.91 4.72
C TRP A 14 -2.73 -6.78 5.18
N ILE A 15 -2.22 -5.86 6.01
CA ILE A 15 -2.98 -4.69 6.48
C ILE A 15 -3.45 -3.84 5.29
N PHE A 16 -2.57 -3.68 4.30
CA PHE A 16 -2.90 -2.92 3.10
C PHE A 16 -4.06 -3.57 2.33
N ARG A 17 -4.01 -4.89 2.11
CA ARG A 17 -5.06 -5.63 1.40
C ARG A 17 -6.39 -5.63 2.15
N GLU A 18 -6.36 -5.74 3.47
CA GLU A 18 -7.57 -5.67 4.31
C GLU A 18 -8.24 -4.28 4.20
N LYS A 19 -7.46 -3.19 4.22
CA LYS A 19 -8.01 -1.86 3.96
C LYS A 19 -8.52 -1.73 2.54
N LEU A 20 -7.80 -2.26 1.57
CA LEU A 20 -8.15 -2.18 0.16
C LEU A 20 -9.46 -2.92 -0.15
N SER A 21 -9.76 -4.03 0.54
CA SER A 21 -10.98 -4.82 0.32
C SER A 21 -12.26 -4.09 0.73
N SER A 22 -12.16 -2.98 1.47
CA SER A 22 -13.31 -2.12 1.77
C SER A 22 -13.78 -1.27 0.56
N PHE A 23 -12.99 -1.23 -0.53
CA PHE A 23 -13.27 -0.43 -1.71
C PHE A 23 -13.69 -1.31 -2.90
N ALA A 24 -14.95 -1.20 -3.31
CA ALA A 24 -15.51 -1.97 -4.42
C ALA A 24 -14.82 -1.69 -5.78
N GLU A 25 -14.23 -0.50 -5.94
CA GLU A 25 -13.46 -0.12 -7.13
C GLU A 25 -12.13 -0.88 -7.28
N CYS A 26 -11.68 -1.59 -6.24
CA CYS A 26 -10.47 -2.37 -6.23
C CYS A 26 -10.77 -3.88 -6.19
N PRO A 27 -10.53 -4.63 -7.28
CA PRO A 27 -10.75 -6.07 -7.24
C PRO A 27 -9.74 -6.75 -6.31
N ALA A 28 -10.17 -7.80 -5.60
CA ALA A 28 -9.29 -8.57 -4.73
C ALA A 28 -8.06 -9.15 -5.46
N SER A 29 -8.20 -9.43 -6.76
CA SER A 29 -7.15 -9.97 -7.63
C SER A 29 -6.11 -8.95 -8.09
N ILE A 30 -6.19 -7.69 -7.65
CA ILE A 30 -5.23 -6.66 -8.05
C ILE A 30 -3.82 -7.03 -7.58
N LYS A 31 -2.86 -6.92 -8.52
CA LYS A 31 -1.46 -7.20 -8.28
C LYS A 31 -0.78 -5.93 -7.76
N ILE A 32 -0.42 -5.98 -6.50
CA ILE A 32 0.34 -4.94 -5.82
C ILE A 32 1.59 -5.54 -5.20
N ALA A 33 2.65 -4.76 -5.12
CA ALA A 33 3.81 -5.04 -4.29
C ALA A 33 4.13 -3.81 -3.43
N ILE A 34 4.68 -4.04 -2.25
CA ILE A 34 5.20 -3.00 -1.37
C ILE A 34 6.71 -3.11 -1.38
N VAL A 35 7.39 -2.04 -1.79
CA VAL A 35 8.84 -2.01 -1.95
C VAL A 35 9.45 -0.87 -1.14
N PRO A 36 10.67 -1.02 -0.62
CA PRO A 36 11.41 0.10 -0.04
C PRO A 36 11.53 1.27 -1.02
N SER A 37 11.50 2.49 -0.50
CA SER A 37 11.72 3.73 -1.27
C SER A 37 12.41 4.77 -0.40
N ASP A 38 13.04 5.77 -1.00
CA ASP A 38 13.78 6.83 -0.29
C ASP A 38 12.95 7.50 0.84
N GLU A 39 11.64 7.66 0.63
CA GLU A 39 10.73 8.28 1.60
C GLU A 39 10.12 7.31 2.65
N SER A 40 10.40 6.00 2.56
CA SER A 40 9.98 4.88 3.43
C SER A 40 9.74 3.62 2.59
N TRP A 41 8.54 3.49 2.01
CA TRP A 41 8.13 2.37 1.16
C TRP A 41 7.00 2.83 0.25
N THR A 42 6.86 2.25 -0.93
CA THR A 42 5.80 2.59 -1.89
C THR A 42 5.05 1.35 -2.35
N VAL A 43 3.77 1.52 -2.68
CA VAL A 43 3.00 0.51 -3.39
C VAL A 43 3.22 0.67 -4.88
N VAL A 44 3.55 -0.43 -5.55
CA VAL A 44 3.70 -0.49 -7.00
C VAL A 44 2.63 -1.38 -7.59
N MET A 45 2.18 -1.00 -8.78
CA MET A 45 1.18 -1.70 -9.58
C MET A 45 1.72 -1.86 -10.99
N THR A 46 1.20 -2.84 -11.72
CA THR A 46 1.51 -2.94 -13.15
C THR A 46 0.95 -1.73 -13.91
N GLN A 47 1.63 -1.31 -14.99
CA GLN A 47 1.14 -0.20 -15.83
C GLN A 47 -0.29 -0.46 -16.35
N HIS A 48 -0.58 -1.71 -16.71
CA HIS A 48 -1.89 -2.14 -17.18
C HIS A 48 -3.00 -1.90 -16.14
N GLU A 49 -2.77 -2.27 -14.88
CA GLU A 49 -3.76 -2.05 -13.82
C GLU A 49 -3.94 -0.58 -13.49
N ARG A 50 -2.85 0.21 -13.47
CA ARG A 50 -2.92 1.67 -13.26
C ARG A 50 -3.81 2.35 -14.30
N ASN A 51 -3.61 2.02 -15.57
CA ASN A 51 -4.37 2.62 -16.67
C ASN A 51 -5.86 2.19 -16.66
N ARG A 52 -6.15 0.94 -16.30
CA ARG A 52 -7.52 0.41 -16.31
C ARG A 52 -8.33 0.80 -15.08
N ARG A 53 -7.69 1.19 -13.98
CA ARG A 53 -8.35 1.36 -12.68
C ARG A 53 -7.93 2.66 -11.97
N PRO A 54 -8.15 3.84 -12.58
CA PRO A 54 -7.72 5.11 -12.01
C PRO A 54 -8.35 5.37 -10.62
N HIS A 55 -9.58 4.91 -10.36
CA HIS A 55 -10.21 5.02 -9.04
C HIS A 55 -9.51 4.16 -7.99
N CYS A 56 -9.11 2.94 -8.35
CA CYS A 56 -8.38 2.08 -7.42
C CYS A 56 -6.98 2.64 -7.12
N VAL A 57 -6.31 3.25 -8.10
CA VAL A 57 -5.04 3.95 -7.88
C VAL A 57 -5.18 5.04 -6.82
N LYS A 58 -6.23 5.87 -6.91
CA LYS A 58 -6.51 6.90 -5.89
C LYS A 58 -6.71 6.31 -4.49
N ARG A 59 -7.38 5.16 -4.37
CA ARG A 59 -7.55 4.47 -3.07
C ARG A 59 -6.23 3.93 -2.53
N ILE A 60 -5.41 3.35 -3.39
CA ILE A 60 -4.07 2.86 -3.03
C ILE A 60 -3.20 4.00 -2.51
N GLU A 61 -3.20 5.16 -3.18
CA GLU A 61 -2.48 6.36 -2.73
C GLU A 61 -2.97 6.86 -1.36
N GLN A 62 -4.28 6.88 -1.14
CA GLN A 62 -4.88 7.26 0.15
C GLN A 62 -4.47 6.33 1.28
N ILE A 63 -4.56 5.01 1.07
CA ILE A 63 -4.16 4.00 2.06
C ILE A 63 -2.65 4.09 2.32
N GLN A 64 -1.84 4.26 1.27
CA GLN A 64 -0.39 4.42 1.39
C GLN A 64 -0.05 5.62 2.28
N LYS A 65 -0.68 6.79 2.05
CA LYS A 65 -0.45 7.98 2.87
C LYS A 65 -0.79 7.72 4.34
N GLN A 66 -1.95 7.15 4.62
CA GLN A 66 -2.40 6.83 5.97
C GLN A 66 -1.45 5.85 6.68
N LEU A 67 -1.05 4.77 6.01
CA LEU A 67 -0.18 3.76 6.62
C LEU A 67 1.25 4.26 6.78
N ARG A 68 1.75 5.14 5.91
CA ARG A 68 3.07 5.78 6.06
C ARG A 68 3.16 6.71 7.28
N GLU A 69 2.04 7.21 7.81
CA GLU A 69 2.02 7.97 9.07
C GLU A 69 2.26 7.07 10.29
N VAL A 70 1.94 5.78 10.18
CA VAL A 70 1.98 4.82 11.29
C VAL A 70 3.16 3.85 11.18
N TYR A 71 3.55 3.44 9.98
CA TYR A 71 4.45 2.32 9.75
C TYR A 71 5.67 2.70 8.88
N VAL A 72 6.82 2.12 9.25
CA VAL A 72 8.03 2.06 8.45
C VAL A 72 8.45 0.59 8.31
N LEU A 73 9.06 0.22 7.18
CA LEU A 73 9.55 -1.14 7.03
C LEU A 73 10.65 -1.42 8.07
N ALA A 74 10.58 -2.58 8.71
CA ALA A 74 11.71 -3.12 9.44
C ALA A 74 12.87 -3.34 8.46
N LYS A 75 14.10 -3.07 8.90
CA LYS A 75 15.25 -3.64 8.21
C LYS A 75 15.18 -5.14 8.44
N ASP A 76 15.26 -5.90 7.36
CA ASP A 76 15.43 -7.36 7.43
C ASP A 76 16.67 -7.73 8.27
#